data_AF-R6WLT2-F1
#
_entry.id   AF-R6WLT2-F1
#
_cell.length_a   1.000
_cell.length_b   1.000
_cell.length_c   1.000
_cell.angle_alpha   90.00
_cell.angle_beta   90.00
_cell.angle_gamma   90.00
#
_symmetry.space_group_name_H-M   'P 1'
#
loop_
_entity.id
_entity.type
_entity.pdbx_description
1 polymer ?
#
loop_
_entity_poly.entity_id
_entity_poly.type
_entity_poly.pdbx_seq_one_letter_code
_entity_poly.pdbx_strand_id
1 'polypeptide(L)'
;MTFKYAKFDDTVTISYNASHVTEPGARLCGFKEGDKISVKDLLYGMMVYSGNDAAVALAEHISGSETDFAAEMNQEMVAIGASGTHFVNASGLHDDQHYTTAYDLYLIFHELLKYDDFKELLQCTKYTAEWTDAQGKKQSLDITSTDPYLTGSRQAPKPLTVIGGKSGTTIKAGSCLIMYSQDKKNRDYISVILKADSSYSMYTQMNHMLEYVKRGK
;
A
#
# COMPACT_ATOMS: atom_id res chain seq x y z
N MET A 1 -3.60 3.97 9.98
CA MET A 1 -4.60 5.07 10.02
C MET A 1 -5.99 4.60 9.61
N THR A 2 -6.27 4.31 8.34
CA THR A 2 -7.63 3.98 7.86
C THR A 2 -8.34 2.90 8.67
N PHE A 3 -7.70 1.75 8.91
CA PHE A 3 -8.27 0.65 9.72
C PHE A 3 -8.61 1.03 11.18
N LYS A 4 -8.02 2.10 11.72
CA LYS A 4 -8.26 2.57 13.09
C LYS A 4 -9.35 3.65 13.16
N TYR A 5 -9.41 4.51 12.14
CA TYR A 5 -10.08 5.82 12.26
C TYR A 5 -11.17 6.07 11.21
N ALA A 6 -11.36 5.19 10.23
CA ALA A 6 -12.41 5.32 9.22
C ALA A 6 -13.28 4.06 9.17
N LYS A 7 -14.56 4.22 8.84
CA LYS A 7 -15.43 3.08 8.53
C LYS A 7 -15.43 2.85 7.03
N PHE A 8 -15.45 1.58 6.63
CA PHE A 8 -15.28 1.22 5.22
C PHE A 8 -16.46 1.65 4.34
N ASP A 9 -17.64 1.81 4.93
CA ASP A 9 -18.86 2.28 4.29
C ASP A 9 -19.00 3.81 4.28
N ASP A 10 -18.11 4.55 4.95
CA ASP A 10 -18.11 6.01 4.91
C ASP A 10 -17.89 6.49 3.46
N THR A 11 -18.67 7.48 3.06
CA THR A 11 -18.55 8.11 1.74
C THR A 11 -17.62 9.30 1.82
N VAL A 12 -16.58 9.29 0.99
CA VAL A 12 -15.60 10.37 0.81
C VAL A 12 -15.99 11.16 -0.43
N THR A 13 -15.98 12.49 -0.31
CA THR A 13 -16.06 13.39 -1.47
C THR A 13 -14.65 13.75 -1.89
N ILE A 14 -14.28 13.45 -3.12
CA ILE A 14 -12.94 13.73 -3.66
C ILE A 14 -12.73 15.23 -3.75
N SER A 15 -11.65 15.72 -3.15
CA SER A 15 -11.28 17.13 -3.15
C SER A 15 -10.56 17.53 -4.45
N TYR A 16 -10.33 18.83 -4.60
CA TYR A 16 -9.41 19.35 -5.61
C TYR A 16 -8.01 18.72 -5.46
N ASN A 17 -7.44 18.71 -4.26
CA ASN A 17 -6.08 18.20 -4.02
C ASN A 17 -5.95 16.72 -4.41
N ALA A 18 -6.89 15.89 -3.97
CA ALA A 18 -6.88 14.46 -4.28
C ALA A 18 -7.00 14.18 -5.78
N SER A 19 -7.74 15.00 -6.52
CA SER A 19 -7.88 14.87 -7.99
C SER A 19 -6.77 15.56 -8.79
N HIS A 20 -5.89 16.34 -8.15
CA HIS A 20 -4.84 17.14 -8.78
C HIS A 20 -3.43 16.78 -8.28
N VAL A 21 -3.21 15.51 -7.96
CA VAL A 21 -1.86 14.96 -7.71
C VAL A 21 -1.07 15.00 -9.04
N THR A 22 -0.03 15.83 -9.11
CA THR A 22 0.73 16.12 -10.34
C THR A 22 2.21 15.76 -10.25
N GLU A 23 2.63 15.24 -9.10
CA GLU A 23 4.00 14.88 -8.80
C GLU A 23 4.50 13.81 -9.78
N PRO A 24 5.72 13.96 -10.32
CA PRO A 24 6.31 12.96 -11.21
C PRO A 24 6.35 11.57 -10.58
N GLY A 25 5.80 10.58 -11.28
CA GLY A 25 5.72 9.20 -10.81
C GLY A 25 4.44 8.85 -10.06
N ALA A 26 3.51 9.81 -9.90
CA ALA A 26 2.17 9.52 -9.40
C ALA A 26 1.43 8.56 -10.34
N ARG A 27 0.71 7.62 -9.73
CA ARG A 27 -0.21 6.68 -10.36
C ARG A 27 -1.60 6.97 -9.82
N LEU A 28 -2.55 7.28 -10.71
CA LEU A 28 -3.88 7.72 -10.32
C LEU A 28 -4.93 6.69 -10.74
N CYS A 29 -5.91 6.45 -9.88
CA CYS A 29 -7.15 5.75 -10.23
C CYS A 29 -8.02 6.58 -11.19
N GLY A 30 -7.84 7.91 -11.20
CA GLY A 30 -8.54 8.83 -12.08
C GLY A 30 -9.82 9.41 -11.48
N PHE A 31 -9.91 9.46 -10.15
CA PHE A 31 -11.03 10.08 -9.46
C PHE A 31 -11.02 11.60 -9.70
N LYS A 32 -12.21 12.20 -9.79
CA LYS A 32 -12.40 13.62 -10.09
C LYS A 32 -12.96 14.36 -8.90
N GLU A 33 -12.66 15.65 -8.81
CA GLU A 33 -13.23 16.53 -7.80
C GLU A 33 -14.76 16.42 -7.77
N GLY A 34 -15.32 16.24 -6.57
CA GLY A 34 -16.75 16.09 -6.31
C GLY A 34 -17.28 14.66 -6.47
N ASP A 35 -16.47 13.70 -6.93
CA ASP A 35 -16.82 12.28 -6.92
C ASP A 35 -17.09 11.80 -5.48
N LYS A 36 -18.09 10.92 -5.31
CA LYS A 36 -18.48 10.31 -4.04
C LYS A 36 -18.20 8.82 -4.05
N ILE A 37 -17.22 8.39 -3.26
CA ILE A 37 -16.65 7.04 -3.26
C ILE A 37 -16.52 6.51 -1.83
N SER A 38 -16.66 5.20 -1.63
CA SER A 38 -16.52 4.61 -0.30
C SER A 38 -15.05 4.55 0.16
N VAL A 39 -14.82 4.61 1.47
CA VAL A 39 -13.49 4.34 2.05
C VAL A 39 -12.95 2.99 1.61
N LYS A 40 -13.81 1.97 1.51
CA LYS A 40 -13.42 0.65 1.00
C LYS A 40 -12.84 0.76 -0.41
N ASP A 41 -13.56 1.36 -1.34
CA ASP A 41 -13.13 1.46 -2.74
C ASP A 41 -11.83 2.25 -2.89
N LEU A 42 -11.68 3.33 -2.12
CA LEU A 42 -10.42 4.08 -2.02
C LEU A 42 -9.27 3.20 -1.50
N LEU A 43 -9.52 2.40 -0.46
CA LEU A 43 -8.51 1.53 0.12
C LEU A 43 -8.05 0.45 -0.87
N TYR A 44 -8.97 -0.16 -1.63
CA TYR A 44 -8.61 -1.09 -2.71
C TYR A 44 -7.88 -0.39 -3.86
N GLY A 45 -8.29 0.82 -4.25
CA GLY A 45 -7.57 1.65 -5.23
C GLY A 45 -6.12 1.92 -4.80
N MET A 46 -5.93 2.35 -3.55
CA MET A 46 -4.61 2.61 -2.98
C MET A 46 -3.76 1.34 -2.88
N MET A 47 -4.32 0.22 -2.43
CA MET A 47 -3.51 -0.95 -2.11
C MET A 47 -3.24 -1.85 -3.32
N VAL A 48 -4.24 -2.05 -4.18
CA VAL A 48 -4.13 -2.95 -5.34
C VAL A 48 -3.57 -2.21 -6.56
N TYR A 49 -3.99 -0.95 -6.78
CA TYR A 49 -3.54 -0.15 -7.91
C TYR A 49 -2.42 0.84 -7.57
N SER A 50 -2.14 1.09 -6.28
CA SER A 50 -1.21 2.14 -5.85
C SER A 50 -1.70 3.56 -6.21
N GLY A 51 -3.01 3.78 -6.22
CA GLY A 51 -3.61 5.09 -6.51
C GLY A 51 -3.20 6.16 -5.49
N ASN A 52 -2.44 7.16 -5.92
CA ASN A 52 -2.03 8.30 -5.11
C ASN A 52 -3.21 9.25 -4.80
N ASP A 53 -4.12 9.44 -5.76
CA ASP A 53 -5.39 10.16 -5.57
C ASP A 53 -6.23 9.53 -4.47
N ALA A 54 -6.29 8.19 -4.43
CA ALA A 54 -6.97 7.45 -3.37
C ALA A 54 -6.32 7.67 -1.99
N ALA A 55 -4.98 7.70 -1.93
CA ALA A 55 -4.23 7.92 -0.70
C ALA A 55 -4.47 9.33 -0.12
N VAL A 56 -4.44 10.37 -0.98
CA VAL A 56 -4.72 11.76 -0.57
C VAL A 56 -6.17 11.89 -0.09
N ALA A 57 -7.14 11.32 -0.81
CA ALA A 57 -8.54 11.35 -0.39
C ALA A 57 -8.78 10.68 0.97
N LEU A 58 -8.14 9.53 1.22
CA LEU A 58 -8.19 8.86 2.53
C LEU A 58 -7.56 9.71 3.63
N ALA A 59 -6.44 10.36 3.34
CA ALA A 59 -5.73 11.22 4.29
C ALA A 59 -6.59 12.41 4.71
N GLU A 60 -7.15 13.13 3.74
CA GLU A 60 -8.03 14.27 3.99
C GLU A 60 -9.33 13.86 4.70
N HIS A 61 -9.87 12.68 4.39
CA HIS A 61 -11.06 12.16 5.08
C HIS A 61 -10.80 11.89 6.56
N ILE A 62 -9.63 11.35 6.90
CA ILE A 62 -9.29 10.93 8.27
C ILE A 62 -8.84 12.12 9.12
N SER A 63 -7.97 12.97 8.58
CA SER A 63 -7.26 13.99 9.37
C SER A 63 -7.54 15.43 8.89
N GLY A 64 -8.43 15.62 7.92
CA GLY A 64 -8.80 16.91 7.35
C GLY A 64 -7.81 17.46 6.31
N SER A 65 -6.54 17.07 6.37
CA SER A 65 -5.51 17.41 5.38
C SER A 65 -4.45 16.31 5.27
N GLU A 66 -3.73 16.24 4.14
CA GLU A 66 -2.61 15.30 4.00
C GLU A 66 -1.44 15.62 4.96
N THR A 67 -1.22 16.91 5.26
CA THR A 67 -0.18 17.34 6.20
C THR A 67 -0.48 16.87 7.62
N ASP A 68 -1.72 17.05 8.08
CA ASP A 68 -2.14 16.59 9.41
C ASP A 68 -2.13 15.06 9.48
N PHE A 69 -2.55 14.39 8.42
CA PHE A 69 -2.45 12.94 8.30
C PHE A 69 -1.02 12.44 8.41
N ALA A 70 -0.06 13.08 7.74
CA ALA A 70 1.36 12.73 7.84
C ALA A 70 1.88 12.93 9.27
N ALA A 71 1.47 14.00 9.95
CA ALA A 71 1.82 14.24 11.35
C ALA A 71 1.29 13.12 12.26
N GLU A 72 0.03 12.69 12.08
CA GLU A 72 -0.55 11.58 12.82
C GLU A 72 0.10 10.23 12.48
N MET A 73 0.44 9.98 11.21
CA MET A 73 1.22 8.79 10.81
C MET A 73 2.55 8.73 11.58
N ASN A 74 3.25 9.85 11.72
CA ASN A 74 4.51 9.90 12.47
C ASN A 74 4.31 9.62 13.97
N GLN A 75 3.20 10.09 14.57
CA GLN A 75 2.86 9.75 15.95
C GLN A 75 2.62 8.25 16.13
N GLU A 76 1.94 7.61 15.18
CA GLU A 76 1.76 6.15 15.17
C GLU A 76 3.09 5.41 15.03
N MET A 77 4.03 5.93 14.23
CA MET A 77 5.35 5.30 14.07
C MET A 77 6.13 5.27 15.39
N VAL A 78 6.08 6.37 16.15
CA VAL A 78 6.67 6.41 17.49
C VAL A 78 6.00 5.39 18.42
N ALA A 79 4.67 5.27 18.37
CA ALA A 79 3.92 4.35 19.24
C ALA A 79 4.27 2.88 19.00
N ILE A 80 4.62 2.50 17.76
CA ILE A 80 5.00 1.12 17.40
C ILE A 80 6.52 0.89 17.40
N GLY A 81 7.32 1.90 17.77
CA GLY A 81 8.79 1.80 17.84
C GLY A 81 9.52 1.95 16.50
N ALA A 82 8.82 2.36 15.43
CA ALA A 82 9.38 2.64 14.10
C ALA A 82 10.10 4.01 14.05
N SER A 83 11.13 4.16 14.88
CA SER A 83 11.83 5.44 15.12
C SER A 83 12.75 5.92 13.99
N GLY A 84 13.05 5.07 13.01
CA GLY A 84 13.82 5.41 11.82
C GLY A 84 12.95 5.85 10.64
N THR A 85 11.68 6.18 10.88
CA THR A 85 10.69 6.53 9.86
C THR A 85 10.20 7.95 10.01
N HIS A 86 10.05 8.65 8.89
CA HIS A 86 9.38 9.93 8.81
C HIS A 86 8.53 9.99 7.53
N PHE A 87 7.24 10.26 7.68
CA PHE A 87 6.29 10.45 6.59
C PHE A 87 5.95 11.92 6.44
N VAL A 88 5.90 12.41 5.20
CA VAL A 88 5.46 13.78 4.88
C VAL A 88 4.22 13.82 3.99
N ASN A 89 3.81 12.66 3.46
CA ASN A 89 2.65 12.50 2.59
C ASN A 89 2.07 11.09 2.78
N ALA A 90 0.86 10.86 2.27
CA ALA A 90 0.14 9.59 2.44
C ALA A 90 0.53 8.52 1.42
N SER A 91 1.19 8.91 0.33
CA SER A 91 1.26 8.10 -0.89
C SER A 91 2.65 7.54 -1.23
N GLY A 92 3.70 8.02 -0.56
CA GLY A 92 5.08 7.59 -0.77
C GLY A 92 5.77 8.26 -1.97
N LEU A 93 5.16 9.31 -2.53
CA LEU A 93 5.83 10.19 -3.49
C LEU A 93 7.07 10.81 -2.85
N HIS A 94 8.11 10.99 -3.68
CA HIS A 94 9.43 11.33 -3.16
C HIS A 94 9.47 12.73 -2.55
N ASP A 95 9.98 12.77 -1.33
CA ASP A 95 10.46 13.95 -0.64
C ASP A 95 11.72 13.53 0.16
N ASP A 96 12.70 14.41 0.32
CA ASP A 96 13.95 14.09 1.03
C ASP A 96 13.74 13.83 2.53
N GLN A 97 12.65 14.34 3.11
CA GLN A 97 12.22 14.07 4.47
C GLN A 97 11.29 12.84 4.56
N HIS A 98 10.87 12.25 3.43
CA HIS A 98 10.08 11.01 3.45
C HIS A 98 10.99 9.78 3.42
N TYR A 99 11.17 9.13 4.56
CA TYR A 99 12.07 7.98 4.68
C TYR A 99 11.60 6.94 5.69
N THR A 100 12.16 5.74 5.58
CA THR A 100 11.91 4.61 6.50
C THR A 100 13.09 3.63 6.46
N THR A 101 13.05 2.60 7.29
CA THR A 101 14.01 1.50 7.29
C THR A 101 13.32 0.17 7.01
N ALA A 102 14.08 -0.85 6.61
CA ALA A 102 13.53 -2.19 6.41
C ALA A 102 12.91 -2.77 7.69
N TYR A 103 13.49 -2.46 8.86
CA TYR A 103 12.98 -2.92 10.14
C TYR A 103 11.69 -2.20 10.55
N ASP A 104 11.61 -0.89 10.31
CA ASP A 104 10.41 -0.13 10.61
C ASP A 104 9.25 -0.54 9.71
N LEU A 105 9.50 -0.78 8.42
CA LEU A 105 8.49 -1.36 7.52
C LEU A 105 8.01 -2.73 8.01
N TYR A 106 8.91 -3.56 8.57
CA TYR A 106 8.51 -4.80 9.22
C TYR A 106 7.56 -4.55 10.40
N LEU A 107 7.86 -3.58 11.28
CA LEU A 107 6.99 -3.23 12.42
C LEU A 107 5.62 -2.74 11.96
N ILE A 108 5.59 -1.85 10.96
CA ILE A 108 4.35 -1.31 10.37
C ILE A 108 3.50 -2.45 9.80
N PHE A 109 4.11 -3.31 8.99
CA PHE A 109 3.39 -4.39 8.33
C PHE A 109 2.92 -5.44 9.35
N HIS A 110 3.74 -5.73 10.37
CA HIS A 110 3.35 -6.61 11.47
C HIS A 110 2.15 -6.07 12.25
N GLU A 111 2.09 -4.75 12.48
CA GLU A 111 0.93 -4.11 13.10
C GLU A 111 -0.32 -4.23 12.22
N LEU A 112 -0.19 -4.02 10.91
CA LEU A 112 -1.29 -4.15 9.96
C LEU A 112 -1.83 -5.59 9.85
N LEU A 113 -0.99 -6.61 10.04
CA LEU A 113 -1.42 -8.01 10.05
C LEU A 113 -2.34 -8.37 11.24
N LYS A 114 -2.57 -7.46 12.20
CA LYS A 114 -3.58 -7.64 13.24
C LYS A 114 -5.02 -7.42 12.74
N TYR A 115 -5.19 -6.77 11.59
CA TYR A 115 -6.49 -6.48 10.99
C TYR A 115 -6.82 -7.54 9.93
N ASP A 116 -7.93 -8.27 10.10
CA ASP A 116 -8.31 -9.31 9.14
C ASP A 116 -8.68 -8.72 7.77
N ASP A 117 -9.30 -7.54 7.74
CA ASP A 117 -9.57 -6.79 6.50
C ASP A 117 -8.29 -6.48 5.71
N PHE A 118 -7.17 -6.23 6.39
CA PHE A 118 -5.89 -6.01 5.72
C PHE A 118 -5.38 -7.28 5.06
N LYS A 119 -5.53 -8.44 5.71
CA LYS A 119 -5.15 -9.74 5.13
C LYS A 119 -5.99 -10.08 3.91
N GLU A 120 -7.29 -9.78 3.92
CA GLU A 120 -8.15 -9.95 2.75
C GLU A 120 -7.68 -9.06 1.61
N LEU A 121 -7.44 -7.78 1.90
CA LEU A 121 -7.00 -6.82 0.90
C LEU A 121 -5.64 -7.17 0.29
N LEU A 122 -4.69 -7.69 1.08
CA LEU A 122 -3.39 -8.14 0.57
C LEU A 122 -3.49 -9.26 -0.47
N GLN A 123 -4.51 -10.11 -0.37
CA GLN A 123 -4.74 -11.25 -1.26
C GLN A 123 -5.55 -10.87 -2.50
N CYS A 124 -6.00 -9.61 -2.59
CA CYS A 124 -6.87 -9.17 -3.67
C CYS A 124 -6.13 -9.18 -5.02
N THR A 125 -6.60 -10.03 -5.94
CA THR A 125 -6.08 -10.11 -7.31
C THR A 125 -6.84 -9.20 -8.27
N LYS A 126 -8.15 -9.01 -8.02
CA LYS A 126 -9.05 -8.18 -8.82
C LYS A 126 -10.11 -7.55 -7.92
N TYR A 127 -10.45 -6.31 -8.22
CA TYR A 127 -11.49 -5.54 -7.54
C TYR A 127 -12.15 -4.58 -8.51
N THR A 128 -13.45 -4.33 -8.36
CA THR A 128 -14.14 -3.28 -9.11
C THR A 128 -14.56 -2.20 -8.13
N ALA A 129 -13.92 -1.04 -8.24
CA ALA A 129 -14.32 0.15 -7.48
C ALA A 129 -15.52 0.80 -8.16
N GLU A 130 -16.52 1.23 -7.39
CA GLU A 130 -17.70 1.91 -7.90
C GLU A 130 -17.89 3.25 -7.15
N TRP A 131 -18.32 4.27 -7.87
CA TRP A 131 -18.58 5.57 -7.26
C TRP A 131 -19.64 6.35 -8.03
N THR A 132 -20.08 7.46 -7.46
CA THR A 132 -20.98 8.41 -8.13
C THR A 132 -20.20 9.69 -8.44
N ASP A 133 -20.19 10.13 -9.69
CA ASP A 133 -19.52 11.37 -10.05
C ASP A 133 -20.26 12.62 -9.54
N ALA A 134 -19.62 13.78 -9.66
CA ALA A 134 -20.19 15.06 -9.24
C ALA A 134 -21.53 15.41 -9.92
N GLN A 135 -21.88 14.77 -11.05
CA GLN A 135 -23.15 14.95 -11.75
C GLN A 135 -24.21 13.91 -11.34
N GLY A 136 -23.90 13.02 -10.39
CA GLY A 136 -24.82 11.98 -9.93
C GLY A 136 -24.83 10.72 -10.78
N LYS A 137 -23.89 10.56 -11.72
CA LYS A 137 -23.80 9.38 -12.59
C LYS A 137 -22.86 8.34 -11.98
N LYS A 138 -23.27 7.06 -12.06
CA LYS A 138 -22.45 5.93 -11.61
C LYS A 138 -21.23 5.73 -12.52
N GLN A 139 -20.10 5.48 -11.90
CA GLN A 139 -18.81 5.17 -12.51
C GLN A 139 -18.24 3.88 -11.90
N SER A 140 -17.36 3.22 -12.64
CA SER A 140 -16.64 2.05 -12.13
C SER A 140 -15.23 1.95 -12.73
N LEU A 141 -14.34 1.29 -11.98
CA LEU A 141 -12.97 1.00 -12.38
C LEU A 141 -12.60 -0.43 -11.98
N ASP A 142 -12.26 -1.25 -12.97
CA ASP A 142 -11.69 -2.56 -12.74
C ASP A 142 -10.19 -2.44 -12.43
N ILE A 143 -9.82 -2.90 -11.25
CA ILE A 143 -8.45 -2.90 -10.73
C ILE A 143 -7.95 -4.34 -10.71
N THR A 144 -6.75 -4.55 -11.25
CA THR A 144 -6.06 -5.85 -11.17
C THR A 144 -4.71 -5.66 -10.51
N SER A 145 -4.36 -6.58 -9.60
CA SER A 145 -3.07 -6.58 -8.92
C SER A 145 -1.92 -6.65 -9.91
N THR A 146 -0.90 -5.84 -9.66
CA THR A 146 0.36 -5.86 -10.42
C THR A 146 1.43 -6.74 -9.77
N ASP A 147 1.10 -7.45 -8.68
CA ASP A 147 2.04 -8.34 -8.02
C ASP A 147 2.21 -9.66 -8.81
N PRO A 148 3.42 -9.99 -9.30
CA PRO A 148 3.66 -11.20 -10.07
C PRO A 148 3.43 -12.50 -9.27
N TYR A 149 3.53 -12.47 -7.93
CA TYR A 149 3.18 -13.63 -7.10
C TYR A 149 1.67 -13.87 -7.08
N LEU A 150 0.87 -12.81 -6.99
CA LEU A 150 -0.59 -12.89 -6.98
C LEU A 150 -1.17 -13.22 -8.37
N THR A 151 -0.53 -12.75 -9.43
CA THR A 151 -0.93 -13.07 -10.81
C THR A 151 -0.42 -14.43 -11.30
N GLY A 152 0.42 -15.11 -10.51
CA GLY A 152 1.01 -16.40 -10.86
C GLY A 152 2.15 -16.36 -11.87
N SER A 153 2.55 -15.17 -12.34
CA SER A 153 3.70 -15.00 -13.25
C SER A 153 5.05 -15.20 -12.55
N ARG A 154 5.07 -15.21 -11.22
CA ARG A 154 6.21 -15.61 -10.39
C ARG A 154 5.75 -16.56 -9.28
N GLN A 155 6.61 -17.53 -8.94
CA GLN A 155 6.35 -18.47 -7.86
C GLN A 155 7.33 -18.25 -6.71
N ALA A 156 6.79 -18.34 -5.49
CA ALA A 156 7.59 -18.33 -4.28
C ALA A 156 8.36 -19.65 -4.12
N PRO A 157 9.59 -19.63 -3.57
CA PRO A 157 10.32 -20.86 -3.28
C PRO A 157 9.62 -21.70 -2.19
N LYS A 158 9.30 -22.96 -2.50
CA LYS A 158 8.74 -23.92 -1.51
C LYS A 158 9.66 -24.05 -0.27
N PRO A 159 9.16 -24.08 0.97
CA PRO A 159 7.79 -24.41 1.35
C PRO A 159 6.88 -23.19 1.53
N LEU A 160 7.31 -21.99 1.12
CA LEU A 160 6.55 -20.77 1.32
C LEU A 160 5.47 -20.59 0.27
N THR A 161 4.33 -20.05 0.72
CA THR A 161 3.26 -19.51 -0.09
C THR A 161 3.22 -18.01 0.16
N VAL A 162 3.32 -17.20 -0.90
CA VAL A 162 3.14 -15.75 -0.80
C VAL A 162 1.65 -15.45 -0.70
N ILE A 163 1.27 -14.68 0.32
CA ILE A 163 -0.11 -14.25 0.57
C ILE A 163 -0.39 -12.93 -0.12
N GLY A 164 0.59 -12.02 -0.13
CA GLY A 164 0.49 -10.72 -0.79
C GLY A 164 1.58 -9.78 -0.34
N GLY A 165 1.59 -8.57 -0.91
CA GLY A 165 2.59 -7.56 -0.60
C GLY A 165 2.25 -6.21 -1.18
N LYS A 166 3.14 -5.25 -0.98
CA LYS A 166 3.05 -3.94 -1.60
C LYS A 166 4.40 -3.56 -2.21
N SER A 167 4.37 -3.28 -3.50
CA SER A 167 5.50 -2.72 -4.23
C SER A 167 5.40 -1.19 -4.29
N GLY A 168 6.55 -0.53 -4.44
CA GLY A 168 6.68 0.90 -4.66
C GLY A 168 7.91 1.20 -5.50
N THR A 169 7.86 2.25 -6.32
CA THR A 169 9.03 2.67 -7.11
C THR A 169 9.01 4.18 -7.32
N THR A 170 10.13 4.82 -7.00
CA THR A 170 10.44 6.19 -7.43
C THR A 170 11.89 6.21 -7.93
N ILE A 171 12.29 7.27 -8.64
CA ILE A 171 13.66 7.40 -9.15
C ILE A 171 14.67 7.33 -8.01
N LYS A 172 14.37 7.94 -6.86
CA LYS A 172 15.27 8.04 -5.70
C LYS A 172 15.22 6.81 -4.80
N ALA A 173 14.04 6.26 -4.59
CA ALA A 173 13.84 5.07 -3.76
C ALA A 173 14.29 3.78 -4.46
N GLY A 174 14.39 3.77 -5.80
CA GLY A 174 14.53 2.54 -6.58
C GLY A 174 13.25 1.69 -6.47
N SER A 175 13.34 0.40 -6.78
CA SER A 175 12.25 -0.55 -6.61
C SER A 175 12.26 -1.16 -5.21
N CYS A 176 11.14 -1.02 -4.50
CA CYS A 176 10.93 -1.51 -3.14
C CYS A 176 9.76 -2.50 -3.10
N LEU A 177 9.85 -3.51 -2.23
CA LEU A 177 8.81 -4.50 -1.99
C LEU A 177 8.81 -4.93 -0.53
N ILE A 178 7.65 -4.87 0.09
CA ILE A 178 7.35 -5.60 1.32
C ILE A 178 6.33 -6.69 1.02
N MET A 179 6.54 -7.89 1.56
CA MET A 179 5.75 -9.06 1.24
C MET A 179 5.52 -9.93 2.45
N TYR A 180 4.33 -10.55 2.49
CA TYR A 180 3.89 -11.48 3.48
C TYR A 180 3.74 -12.88 2.88
N SER A 181 4.33 -13.86 3.56
CA SER A 181 4.29 -15.26 3.16
C SER A 181 4.17 -16.17 4.37
N GLN A 182 3.67 -17.38 4.13
CA GLN A 182 3.51 -18.40 5.16
C GLN A 182 4.13 -19.72 4.72
N ASP A 183 4.65 -20.50 5.67
CA ASP A 183 5.03 -21.89 5.41
C ASP A 183 3.87 -22.86 5.60
N LYS A 184 4.10 -24.15 5.32
CA LYS A 184 3.10 -25.22 5.48
C LYS A 184 2.57 -25.41 6.92
N LYS A 185 3.21 -24.82 7.91
CA LYS A 185 2.77 -24.84 9.32
C LYS A 185 2.11 -23.51 9.72
N ASN A 186 1.78 -22.65 8.76
CA ASN A 186 1.23 -21.31 8.96
C ASN A 186 2.12 -20.41 9.83
N ARG A 187 3.45 -20.59 9.76
CA ARG A 187 4.36 -19.59 10.35
C ARG A 187 4.47 -18.40 9.41
N ASP A 188 4.42 -17.22 10.00
CA ASP A 188 4.38 -15.93 9.31
C ASP A 188 5.78 -15.41 8.99
N TYR A 189 5.98 -14.94 7.76
CA TYR A 189 7.22 -14.33 7.30
C TYR A 189 6.92 -13.01 6.60
N ILE A 190 7.51 -11.94 7.10
CA ILE A 190 7.52 -10.62 6.46
C ILE A 190 8.91 -10.40 5.87
N SER A 191 8.94 -9.98 4.61
CA SER A 191 10.15 -9.88 3.80
C SER A 191 10.21 -8.53 3.12
N VAL A 192 11.34 -7.83 3.24
CA VAL A 192 11.51 -6.46 2.74
C VAL A 192 12.74 -6.36 1.85
N ILE A 193 12.56 -5.78 0.66
CA ILE A 193 13.64 -5.36 -0.24
C ILE A 193 13.47 -3.86 -0.48
N LEU A 194 14.54 -3.09 -0.28
CA LEU A 194 14.58 -1.65 -0.54
C LEU A 194 15.66 -1.35 -1.58
N LYS A 195 15.42 -0.31 -2.40
CA LYS A 195 16.40 0.26 -3.32
C LYS A 195 17.05 -0.74 -4.29
N ALA A 196 16.25 -1.67 -4.83
CA ALA A 196 16.71 -2.47 -5.95
C ALA A 196 16.73 -1.64 -7.24
N ASP A 197 17.67 -1.94 -8.14
CA ASP A 197 17.88 -1.17 -9.38
C ASP A 197 16.73 -1.27 -10.39
N SER A 198 15.87 -2.29 -10.25
CA SER A 198 14.69 -2.50 -11.10
C SER A 198 13.69 -3.44 -10.44
N SER A 199 12.44 -3.42 -10.90
CA SER A 199 11.40 -4.35 -10.47
C SER A 199 11.81 -5.81 -10.71
N TYR A 200 12.48 -6.12 -11.83
CA TYR A 200 12.96 -7.47 -12.10
C TYR A 200 14.02 -7.92 -11.09
N SER A 201 15.00 -7.05 -10.80
CA SER A 201 16.04 -7.33 -9.79
C SER A 201 15.42 -7.49 -8.41
N MET A 202 14.49 -6.61 -8.03
CA MET A 202 13.76 -6.64 -6.75
C MET A 202 13.08 -7.99 -6.50
N TYR A 203 12.27 -8.48 -7.45
CA TYR A 203 11.59 -9.77 -7.28
C TYR A 203 12.56 -10.97 -7.32
N THR A 204 13.68 -10.84 -8.05
CA THR A 204 14.73 -11.87 -8.06
C THR A 204 15.46 -11.95 -6.72
N GLN A 205 15.82 -10.81 -6.13
CA GLN A 205 16.39 -10.73 -4.78
C GLN A 205 15.40 -11.23 -3.73
N MET A 206 14.11 -10.90 -3.88
CA MET A 206 13.05 -11.40 -2.99
C MET A 206 13.00 -12.94 -2.99
N ASN A 207 12.99 -13.58 -4.17
CA ASN A 207 13.05 -15.04 -4.24
C ASN A 207 14.31 -15.61 -3.58
N HIS A 208 15.48 -15.02 -3.82
CA HIS A 208 16.72 -15.48 -3.19
C HIS A 208 16.66 -15.35 -1.65
N MET A 209 16.09 -14.26 -1.12
CA MET A 209 15.89 -14.08 0.32
C MET A 209 14.94 -15.15 0.90
N LEU A 210 13.82 -15.43 0.24
CA LEU A 210 12.87 -16.46 0.66
C LEU A 210 13.47 -17.88 0.66
N GLU A 211 14.50 -18.16 -0.14
CA GLU A 211 15.20 -19.45 -0.11
C GLU A 211 15.96 -19.69 1.20
N TYR A 212 16.36 -18.66 1.93
CA TYR A 212 17.05 -18.81 3.22
C TYR A 212 16.14 -19.42 4.30
N VAL A 213 14.83 -19.16 4.23
CA VAL A 213 13.84 -19.76 5.15
C VAL A 213 13.83 -21.29 5.06
N LYS A 214 14.13 -21.85 3.88
CA LYS A 214 14.23 -23.32 3.70
C LYS A 214 15.38 -23.93 4.50
N ARG A 215 16.41 -23.15 4.80
CA ARG A 215 17.66 -23.62 5.41
C ARG A 215 17.60 -23.70 6.94
N GLY A 216 16.44 -23.40 7.54
CA GLY A 216 16.20 -23.59 8.98
C GLY A 216 17.11 -22.76 9.89
N LYS A 217 17.62 -21.63 9.38
CA LYS A 217 18.24 -20.59 10.22
C LYS A 217 17.18 -19.63 10.70
#